data_AF-A0A6N6RYC8-F1
#
_entry.id   AF-A0A6N6RYC8-F1
#
_cell.length_a   1.000
_cell.length_b   1.000
_cell.length_c   1.000
_cell.angle_alpha   90.00
_cell.angle_beta   90.00
_cell.angle_gamma   90.00
#
_symmetry.space_group_name_H-M   'P 1'
#
loop_
_entity.id
_entity.type
_entity.pdbx_description
1 polymer ?
#
loop_
_entity_poly.entity_id
_entity_poly.type
_entity_poly.pdbx_seq_one_letter_code
_entity_poly.pdbx_strand_id
1 'polypeptide(L)'
;MRKKHLYLPAVLGFMAVCAYTAWASQNAPSGPSSFPPPLESYNDSNLGSITAILIDRIRQEPFNLVATFLFLCAIVHTFLASKFMNISHKWEHSHKERIRRGEADENSVHFGAELFHFLGEVEVVFGLWALVLILAML
;
A
#
# COMPACT_ATOMS: atom_id res chain seq x y z
N MET A 1 -25.40 26.48 -4.51
CA MET A 1 -25.53 25.65 -5.74
C MET A 1 -24.20 25.05 -6.27
N ARG A 2 -23.03 25.32 -5.67
CA ARG A 2 -21.70 24.92 -6.22
C ARG A 2 -21.26 23.47 -6.00
N LYS A 3 -21.85 22.74 -5.04
CA LYS A 3 -21.44 21.36 -4.70
C LYS A 3 -21.84 20.32 -5.76
N LYS A 4 -22.97 20.52 -6.46
CA LYS A 4 -23.48 19.58 -7.50
C LYS A 4 -22.55 19.46 -8.71
N HIS A 5 -21.80 20.51 -9.05
CA HIS A 5 -20.85 20.49 -10.17
C HIS A 5 -19.52 19.78 -9.83
N LEU A 6 -19.21 19.56 -8.55
CA LEU A 6 -17.99 18.86 -8.13
C LEU A 6 -18.19 17.33 -8.06
N TYR A 7 -19.41 16.87 -7.74
CA TYR A 7 -19.73 15.44 -7.71
C TYR A 7 -19.87 14.83 -9.11
N LEU A 8 -20.30 15.61 -10.11
CA LEU A 8 -20.49 15.13 -11.48
C LEU A 8 -19.20 14.59 -12.14
N PRO A 9 -18.05 15.29 -12.12
CA PRO A 9 -16.80 14.75 -12.66
C PRO A 9 -16.27 13.57 -11.83
N ALA A 10 -16.48 13.57 -10.51
CA ALA A 10 -16.09 12.44 -9.65
C ALA A 10 -16.89 11.17 -9.97
N VAL A 11 -18.20 11.29 -10.19
CA VAL A 11 -19.07 10.17 -10.58
C VAL A 11 -18.75 9.66 -11.98
N LEU A 12 -18.49 10.57 -12.94
CA LEU A 12 -18.08 10.19 -14.29
C LEU A 12 -16.71 9.50 -14.31
N GLY A 13 -15.76 9.98 -13.51
CA GLY A 13 -14.45 9.35 -13.34
C GLY A 13 -14.56 7.95 -12.73
N PHE A 14 -15.38 7.80 -11.68
CA PHE A 14 -15.65 6.49 -11.06
C PHE A 14 -16.31 5.52 -12.05
N MET A 15 -17.32 5.98 -12.81
CA MET A 15 -17.97 5.19 -13.86
C MET A 15 -17.01 4.78 -14.98
N ALA A 16 -16.09 5.68 -15.39
CA ALA A 16 -15.08 5.37 -16.40
C ALA A 16 -14.08 4.32 -15.91
N VAL A 17 -13.65 4.39 -14.64
CA VAL A 17 -12.80 3.37 -14.01
C VAL A 17 -13.53 2.02 -13.95
N CYS A 18 -14.80 1.99 -13.53
CA CYS A 18 -15.61 0.76 -13.51
C CYS A 18 -15.84 0.19 -14.91
N ALA A 19 -16.05 1.03 -15.92
CA ALA A 19 -16.21 0.59 -17.30
C ALA A 19 -14.90 0.01 -17.87
N TYR A 20 -13.76 0.61 -17.55
CA TYR A 20 -12.45 0.12 -17.95
C TYR A 20 -12.10 -1.22 -17.29
N THR A 21 -12.36 -1.39 -15.99
CA THR A 21 -12.14 -2.68 -15.30
C THR A 21 -13.07 -3.78 -15.82
N ALA A 22 -14.32 -3.45 -16.17
CA ALA A 22 -15.25 -4.39 -16.79
C ALA A 22 -14.83 -4.80 -18.22
N TRP A 23 -14.24 -3.88 -18.98
CA TRP A 23 -13.66 -4.17 -20.30
C TRP A 23 -12.39 -5.01 -20.21
N ALA A 24 -11.50 -4.71 -19.26
CA ALA A 24 -10.28 -5.48 -19.03
C ALA A 24 -10.59 -6.92 -18.59
N SER A 25 -11.64 -7.11 -17.77
CA SER A 25 -12.11 -8.45 -17.35
C SER A 25 -12.58 -9.31 -18.54
N GLN A 26 -13.23 -8.72 -19.54
CA GLN A 26 -13.70 -9.45 -20.74
C GLN A 26 -12.55 -9.85 -21.68
N ASN A 27 -11.45 -9.10 -21.67
CA ASN A 27 -10.31 -9.32 -22.56
C ASN A 27 -9.15 -10.08 -21.88
N ALA A 28 -9.36 -10.57 -20.65
CA ALA A 28 -8.37 -11.40 -19.97
C ALA A 28 -8.22 -12.74 -20.72
N PRO A 29 -6.98 -13.21 -20.99
CA PRO A 29 -6.76 -14.48 -21.67
C PRO A 29 -7.42 -15.64 -20.89
N SER A 30 -8.19 -16.46 -21.59
CA SER A 30 -9.05 -17.54 -21.06
C SER A 30 -8.30 -18.84 -20.71
N GLY A 31 -7.02 -18.75 -20.35
CA GLY A 31 -6.22 -19.87 -19.84
C GLY A 31 -6.07 -19.79 -18.32
N PRO A 32 -5.98 -20.91 -17.58
CA PRO A 32 -5.89 -20.86 -16.13
C PRO A 32 -4.47 -20.48 -15.70
N SER A 33 -4.14 -19.19 -15.70
CA SER A 33 -3.29 -18.66 -14.62
C SER A 33 -4.22 -18.39 -13.43
N SER A 34 -4.76 -19.47 -12.87
CA SER A 34 -5.69 -19.38 -11.73
C SER A 34 -4.87 -19.04 -10.51
N PHE A 35 -4.54 -17.76 -10.35
CA PHE A 35 -4.02 -17.24 -9.10
C PHE A 35 -5.20 -16.73 -8.25
N PRO A 36 -5.30 -17.12 -6.97
CA PRO A 36 -4.45 -18.09 -6.28
C PRO A 36 -4.68 -19.54 -6.76
N PRO A 37 -3.62 -20.38 -6.81
CA PRO A 37 -3.77 -21.80 -7.14
C PRO A 37 -4.71 -22.52 -6.17
N PRO A 38 -5.52 -23.47 -6.65
CA PRO A 38 -6.41 -24.25 -5.78
C PRO A 38 -5.60 -25.03 -4.75
N LEU A 39 -6.13 -25.20 -3.53
CA LEU A 39 -5.38 -25.80 -2.42
C LEU A 39 -4.96 -27.25 -2.71
N GLU A 40 -5.75 -27.96 -3.50
CA GLU A 40 -5.52 -29.34 -3.92
C GLU A 40 -4.30 -29.47 -4.86
N SER A 41 -3.90 -28.40 -5.56
CA SER A 41 -2.77 -28.46 -6.50
C SER A 41 -1.41 -28.56 -5.80
N TYR A 42 -1.31 -28.14 -4.54
CA TYR A 42 -0.05 -28.18 -3.78
C TYR A 42 0.38 -29.61 -3.42
N ASN A 43 -0.53 -30.60 -3.51
CA ASN A 43 -0.27 -32.04 -3.32
C ASN A 43 0.54 -32.40 -2.06
N ASP A 44 0.30 -31.65 -0.98
CA ASP A 44 1.07 -31.67 0.27
C ASP A 44 0.44 -32.56 1.36
N SER A 45 -0.61 -33.32 1.01
CA SER A 45 -1.36 -34.23 1.88
C SER A 45 -0.52 -35.36 2.48
N ASN A 46 0.64 -35.67 1.89
CA ASN A 46 1.57 -36.69 2.37
C ASN A 46 2.66 -36.14 3.31
N LEU A 47 2.73 -34.82 3.53
CA LEU A 47 3.73 -34.20 4.38
C LEU A 47 3.27 -34.19 5.85
N GLY A 48 4.09 -34.79 6.73
CA GLY A 48 3.75 -34.96 8.15
C GLY A 48 3.94 -33.72 9.04
N SER A 49 4.39 -32.58 8.52
CA SER A 49 4.64 -31.37 9.33
C SER A 49 4.30 -30.06 8.61
N ILE A 50 3.79 -29.09 9.38
CA ILE A 50 3.38 -27.75 8.88
C ILE A 50 4.57 -27.01 8.24
N THR A 51 5.77 -27.13 8.83
CA THR A 51 6.97 -26.50 8.30
C THR A 51 7.37 -27.07 6.95
N ALA A 52 7.26 -28.40 6.76
CA ALA A 52 7.55 -29.02 5.47
C ALA A 52 6.56 -28.57 4.39
N ILE A 53 5.27 -28.50 4.74
CA ILE A 53 4.22 -27.97 3.85
C ILE A 53 4.54 -26.53 3.43
N LEU A 54 4.87 -25.66 4.39
CA LEU A 54 5.13 -24.25 4.08
C LEU A 54 6.35 -24.08 3.16
N ILE A 55 7.43 -24.82 3.40
CA ILE A 55 8.62 -24.79 2.55
C ILE A 55 8.30 -25.29 1.14
N ASP A 56 7.51 -26.34 1.02
CA ASP A 56 7.11 -26.90 -0.27
C ASP A 56 6.24 -25.91 -1.07
N ARG A 57 5.25 -25.28 -0.42
CA ARG A 57 4.41 -24.24 -1.04
C ARG A 57 5.21 -23.01 -1.47
N ILE A 58 6.23 -22.61 -0.71
CA ILE A 58 7.13 -21.50 -1.09
C ILE A 58 7.97 -21.86 -2.32
N ARG A 59 8.38 -23.14 -2.47
CA ARG A 59 9.12 -23.60 -3.66
C ARG A 59 8.25 -23.63 -4.91
N GLN A 60 6.98 -24.02 -4.76
CA GLN A 60 6.01 -24.04 -5.84
C GLN A 60 5.61 -22.61 -6.25
N GLU A 61 5.31 -21.74 -5.27
CA GLU A 61 4.81 -20.38 -5.48
C GLU A 61 5.58 -19.35 -4.63
N PRO A 62 6.78 -18.93 -5.06
CA PRO A 62 7.63 -18.02 -4.28
C PRO A 62 6.97 -16.63 -4.09
N PHE A 63 6.05 -16.25 -4.97
CA PHE A 63 5.28 -15.01 -4.86
C PHE A 63 4.49 -14.93 -3.55
N ASN A 64 3.94 -16.05 -3.05
CA ASN A 64 3.17 -16.05 -1.80
C ASN A 64 4.03 -15.62 -0.60
N LEU A 65 5.32 -15.96 -0.60
CA LEU A 65 6.27 -15.51 0.42
C LEU A 65 6.50 -13.99 0.33
N VAL A 66 6.73 -13.48 -0.88
CA VAL A 66 6.89 -12.05 -1.14
C VAL A 66 5.65 -11.28 -0.70
N ALA A 67 4.46 -11.73 -1.11
CA ALA A 67 3.19 -11.13 -0.73
C ALA A 67 2.98 -11.14 0.80
N THR A 68 3.31 -12.24 1.47
CA THR A 68 3.24 -12.34 2.95
C THR A 68 4.20 -11.33 3.61
N PHE A 69 5.41 -11.20 3.08
CA PHE A 69 6.40 -10.25 3.60
C PHE A 69 5.97 -8.79 3.39
N LEU A 70 5.47 -8.45 2.19
CA LEU A 70 4.92 -7.12 1.91
C LEU A 70 3.74 -6.80 2.83
N PHE A 71 2.85 -7.76 3.06
CA PHE A 71 1.72 -7.60 3.96
C PHE A 71 2.16 -7.41 5.41
N LEU A 72 3.15 -8.17 5.87
CA LEU A 72 3.74 -8.01 7.19
C LEU A 72 4.35 -6.60 7.37
N CYS A 73 5.08 -6.13 6.36
CA CYS A 73 5.65 -4.79 6.38
C CYS A 73 4.56 -3.71 6.37
N ALA A 74 3.45 -3.92 5.66
CA ALA A 74 2.28 -3.06 5.69
C ALA A 74 1.64 -2.97 7.08
N ILE A 75 1.50 -4.10 7.77
CA ILE A 75 1.01 -4.14 9.16
C ILE A 75 1.93 -3.33 10.08
N VAL A 76 3.24 -3.59 10.02
CA VAL A 76 4.23 -2.86 10.82
C VAL A 76 4.15 -1.36 10.54
N HIS A 77 4.12 -0.96 9.26
CA HIS A 77 4.00 0.45 8.88
C HIS A 77 2.70 1.08 9.42
N THR A 78 1.57 0.38 9.37
CA THR A 78 0.29 0.88 9.90
C THR A 78 0.39 1.24 11.38
N PHE A 79 1.03 0.39 12.19
CA PHE A 79 1.27 0.69 13.61
C PHE A 79 2.29 1.82 13.82
N LEU A 80 3.29 1.94 12.93
CA LEU A 80 4.28 3.02 12.99
C LEU A 80 3.74 4.36 12.48
N ALA A 81 2.67 4.38 11.68
CA ALA A 81 2.10 5.60 11.11
C ALA A 81 1.75 6.64 12.18
N SER A 82 1.12 6.21 13.30
CA SER A 82 0.84 7.10 14.43
C SER A 82 2.10 7.64 15.11
N LYS A 83 3.20 6.87 15.11
CA LYS A 83 4.50 7.34 15.63
C LYS A 83 5.12 8.37 14.68
N PHE A 84 5.09 8.12 13.37
CA PHE A 84 5.62 9.04 12.36
C PHE A 84 4.90 10.38 12.38
N MET A 85 3.57 10.38 12.51
CA MET A 85 2.77 11.59 12.66
C MET A 85 3.14 12.39 13.93
N ASN A 86 3.45 11.71 15.04
CA ASN A 86 3.89 12.42 16.25
C ASN A 86 5.31 13.00 16.10
N ILE A 87 6.18 12.30 15.37
CA ILE A 87 7.54 12.77 15.07
C ILE A 87 7.50 14.00 14.15
N SER A 88 6.65 14.00 13.11
CA SER A 88 6.49 15.13 12.21
C SER A 88 6.05 16.39 12.97
N HIS A 89 5.05 16.28 13.85
CA HIS A 89 4.61 17.40 14.67
C HIS A 89 5.71 17.95 15.57
N LYS A 90 6.53 17.08 16.18
CA LYS A 90 7.66 17.53 17.01
C LYS A 90 8.70 18.30 16.19
N TRP A 91 9.03 17.79 15.01
CA TRP A 91 9.99 18.44 14.12
C TRP A 91 9.45 19.77 13.58
N GLU A 92 8.18 19.80 13.20
CA GLU A 92 7.49 21.01 12.75
C GLU A 92 7.44 22.07 13.87
N HIS A 93 7.12 21.68 15.11
CA HIS A 93 7.16 22.57 16.26
C HIS A 93 8.57 23.12 16.52
N SER A 94 9.59 22.25 16.50
CA SER A 94 10.99 22.68 16.71
C SER A 94 11.45 23.65 15.62
N HIS A 95 11.02 23.44 14.37
CA HIS A 95 11.38 24.30 13.26
C HIS A 95 10.67 25.66 13.34
N LYS A 96 9.37 25.67 13.66
CA LYS A 96 8.62 26.89 13.92
C LYS A 96 9.24 27.72 15.05
N GLU A 97 9.76 27.08 16.09
CA GLU A 97 10.50 27.78 17.14
C GLU A 97 11.82 28.37 16.67
N ARG A 98 12.57 27.67 15.81
CA ARG A 98 13.83 28.19 15.23
C ARG A 98 13.60 29.39 14.31
N ILE A 99 12.52 29.35 13.52
CA ILE A 99 12.08 30.51 12.71
C ILE A 99 11.74 31.69 13.63
N ARG A 100 10.97 31.47 14.72
CA ARG A 100 10.64 32.53 15.70
C ARG A 100 11.86 33.14 16.38
N ARG A 101 12.95 32.38 16.53
CA ARG A 101 14.23 32.85 17.07
C ARG A 101 15.12 33.55 16.04
N GLY A 102 14.71 33.60 14.77
CA GLY A 102 15.48 34.19 13.67
C GLY A 102 16.68 33.34 13.22
N GLU A 103 16.77 32.08 13.65
CA GLU A 103 17.88 31.15 13.35
C GLU A 103 17.63 30.34 12.06
N ALA A 104 16.44 30.45 11.48
CA ALA A 104 16.05 29.77 10.25
C ALA A 104 15.16 30.70 9.40
N ASP A 105 15.28 30.56 8.07
CA ASP A 105 14.50 31.34 7.12
C ASP A 105 13.00 31.02 7.23
N GLU A 106 12.16 32.06 7.18
CA GLU A 106 10.70 31.94 7.35
C GLU A 106 10.05 31.08 6.25
N ASN A 107 10.68 30.97 5.08
CA ASN A 107 10.22 30.14 3.97
C ASN A 107 10.87 28.75 3.93
N SER A 108 11.76 28.43 4.88
CA SER A 108 12.39 27.10 4.92
C SER A 108 11.39 26.08 5.45
N VAL A 109 11.16 25.00 4.71
CA VAL A 109 10.31 23.89 5.14
C VAL A 109 11.21 22.74 5.60
N HIS A 110 10.91 22.14 6.75
CA HIS A 110 11.56 20.88 7.13
C HIS A 110 10.98 19.75 6.29
N PHE A 111 11.63 19.45 5.16
CA PHE A 111 11.26 18.34 4.27
C PHE A 111 11.08 17.01 5.02
N GLY A 112 11.88 16.76 6.05
CA GLY A 112 11.72 15.59 6.92
C GLY A 112 10.41 15.58 7.72
N ALA A 113 9.94 16.73 8.21
CA ALA A 113 8.66 16.78 8.92
C ALA A 113 7.49 16.47 7.98
N GLU A 114 7.52 17.02 6.76
CA GLU A 114 6.49 16.78 5.75
C GLU A 114 6.48 15.32 5.26
N LEU A 115 7.66 14.73 5.02
CA LEU A 115 7.78 13.32 4.66
C LEU A 115 7.24 12.38 5.75
N PHE A 116 7.55 12.64 7.02
CA PHE A 116 7.04 11.83 8.14
C PHE A 116 5.56 12.08 8.42
N HIS A 117 5.04 13.28 8.12
CA HIS A 117 3.60 13.55 8.15
C HIS A 117 2.88 12.71 7.10
N PHE A 118 3.36 12.76 5.85
CA PHE A 118 2.83 11.97 4.74
C PHE A 118 2.90 10.45 5.02
N LEU A 119 4.05 9.94 5.46
CA LEU A 119 4.20 8.53 5.85
C LEU A 119 3.35 8.14 7.07
N GLY A 120 2.93 9.12 7.89
CA GLY A 120 2.04 8.91 9.02
C GLY A 120 0.56 8.84 8.65
N GLU A 121 0.18 9.20 7.43
CA GLU A 121 -1.20 9.12 6.96
C GLU A 121 -1.58 7.69 6.59
N VAL A 122 -2.72 7.23 7.11
CA VAL A 122 -3.21 5.87 6.84
C VAL A 122 -3.47 5.63 5.35
N GLU A 123 -3.89 6.65 4.60
CA GLU A 123 -4.10 6.58 3.14
C GLU A 123 -2.79 6.28 2.40
N VAL A 124 -1.68 6.84 2.86
CA VAL A 124 -0.35 6.64 2.28
C VAL A 124 0.15 5.23 2.58
N VAL A 125 -0.09 4.71 3.78
CA VAL A 125 0.26 3.32 4.10
C VAL A 125 -0.47 2.37 3.13
N PHE A 126 -1.79 2.53 2.95
CA PHE A 126 -2.54 1.68 2.03
C PHE A 126 -2.10 1.87 0.56
N GLY A 127 -1.98 3.11 0.09
CA GLY A 127 -1.62 3.41 -1.29
C GLY A 127 -0.21 2.93 -1.66
N LEU A 128 0.76 3.15 -0.78
CA LEU A 128 2.15 2.72 -0.97
C LEU A 128 2.25 1.21 -1.09
N TRP A 129 1.68 0.46 -0.14
CA TRP A 129 1.78 -1.00 -0.15
C TRP A 129 0.94 -1.64 -1.24
N ALA A 130 -0.20 -1.05 -1.62
CA ALA A 130 -0.96 -1.49 -2.79
C ALA A 130 -0.15 -1.31 -4.08
N LEU A 131 0.52 -0.17 -4.26
CA LEU A 131 1.39 0.08 -5.41
C LEU A 131 2.56 -0.91 -5.45
N VAL A 132 3.23 -1.13 -4.32
CA VAL A 132 4.35 -2.09 -4.24
C VAL A 132 3.87 -3.51 -4.57
N LEU A 133 2.68 -3.91 -4.11
CA LEU A 133 2.11 -5.21 -4.42
C LEU A 133 1.79 -5.34 -5.91
N ILE A 134 1.20 -4.31 -6.54
CA ILE A 134 0.94 -4.29 -7.99
C ILE A 134 2.27 -4.42 -8.75
N LEU A 135 3.30 -3.67 -8.37
CA LEU A 135 4.62 -3.76 -8.99
C LEU A 135 5.28 -5.13 -8.80
N ALA A 136 5.02 -5.81 -7.68
CA ALA A 136 5.51 -7.17 -7.44
C ALA A 136 4.77 -8.25 -8.24
N MET A 137 3.56 -7.94 -8.73
CA MET A 137 2.76 -8.83 -9.58
C MET A 137 3.03 -8.65 -11.08
N LEU A 138 3.63 -7.51 -11.49
CA LEU A 138 4.00 -7.19 -12.87
C LEU A 138 5.35 -7.81 -13.26
#